data_AF-A0A2V7Y2M6-F1
#
_entry.id   AF-A0A2V7Y2M6-F1
#
_cell.length_a   1.000
_cell.length_b   1.000
_cell.length_c   1.000
_cell.angle_alpha   90.00
_cell.angle_beta   90.00
_cell.angle_gamma   90.00
#
_symmetry.space_group_name_H-M   'P 1'
#
loop_
_entity.id
_entity.type
_entity.pdbx_description
1 polymer ?
#
loop_
_entity_poly.entity_id
_entity_poly.type
_entity_poly.pdbx_seq_one_letter_code
_entity_poly.pdbx_strand_id
1 'polypeptide(L)'
;MTVVLLAPIVRGQDIVVIDSDNFAHGFHAPSMEQSVSWTAAFYDATHRAIERAWGSNERWGKSSVALFDGIVDVVLPLPLSDTWVHEEFHRAVLGNRGVASFDDVYKLRPLPEAISVSHANDDRLARMKRDHPADFVRAHAAGIEGEHALVLRLERQHFFDGATSWNVPLYWLVKLNSIAYVASGSTNEANSETDKWERDEGARISKRDFTGHDFTAWVYDLFRPNEPYAGRGIHPSGVGVRRYIRESDLTPAEHDFLHRQGQLAFINLLDPNMLGLYGSSHLNMSAGHVLTPFGYSIDGNLFLRDPKLFVTIHDYVNHERNFAGIDATLNERYRVALWRQPEHQLFRDRGGRLGGLVGARVHRGQWFGEIEAKTAGWVEGNVHLDRSITLRIGRAIRAGDVARVRG
;
A
#
# COMPACT_ATOMS: atom_id res chain seq x y z
N MET A 1 -15.03 16.93 -45.53
CA MET A 1 -15.12 15.81 -44.58
C MET A 1 -14.27 16.21 -43.37
N THR A 2 -14.89 16.91 -42.43
CA THR A 2 -14.19 17.53 -41.29
C THR A 2 -13.99 16.45 -40.22
N VAL A 3 -12.75 16.03 -40.04
CA VAL A 3 -12.37 15.15 -38.92
C VAL A 3 -12.56 15.97 -37.64
N VAL A 4 -13.67 15.73 -36.95
CA VAL A 4 -13.86 16.19 -35.57
C VAL A 4 -12.89 15.37 -34.73
N LEU A 5 -11.71 15.92 -34.47
CA LEU A 5 -10.86 15.50 -33.37
C LEU A 5 -11.66 15.74 -32.09
N LEU A 6 -12.31 14.67 -31.60
CA LEU A 6 -12.85 14.66 -30.24
C LEU A 6 -11.68 14.97 -29.32
N ALA A 7 -11.78 16.10 -28.60
CA ALA A 7 -10.86 16.41 -27.52
C ALA A 7 -10.76 15.19 -26.59
N PRO A 8 -9.56 14.82 -26.11
CA PRO A 8 -9.41 13.71 -25.19
C PRO A 8 -10.33 13.95 -24.00
N ILE A 9 -11.32 13.08 -23.83
CA ILE A 9 -12.19 13.08 -22.65
C ILE A 9 -11.28 12.79 -21.47
N VAL A 10 -11.04 13.80 -20.63
CA VAL A 10 -10.34 13.61 -19.35
C VAL A 10 -11.13 12.55 -18.57
N ARG A 11 -10.57 11.35 -18.46
CA ARG A 11 -11.13 10.30 -17.63
C ARG A 11 -10.88 10.70 -16.18
N GLY A 12 -11.90 10.60 -15.33
CA GLY A 12 -11.65 10.68 -13.89
C GLY A 12 -11.28 9.29 -13.35
N GLN A 13 -11.54 9.09 -12.07
CA GLN A 13 -11.03 7.95 -11.29
C GLN A 13 -11.82 6.67 -11.59
N ASP A 14 -11.10 5.59 -11.92
CA ASP A 14 -11.68 4.24 -11.94
C ASP A 14 -11.74 3.71 -10.50
N ILE A 15 -12.96 3.51 -10.00
CA ILE A 15 -13.25 3.00 -8.66
C ILE A 15 -13.70 1.55 -8.75
N VAL A 16 -13.05 0.65 -8.01
CA VAL A 16 -13.51 -0.75 -7.91
C VAL A 16 -14.68 -0.84 -6.95
N VAL A 17 -15.80 -1.40 -7.39
CA VAL A 17 -17.02 -1.55 -6.58
C VAL A 17 -17.12 -2.96 -6.02
N ILE A 18 -16.78 -3.95 -6.84
CA ILE A 18 -16.77 -5.36 -6.46
C ILE A 18 -15.38 -5.92 -6.79
N ASP A 19 -14.79 -6.59 -5.82
CA ASP A 19 -13.55 -7.35 -5.99
C ASP A 19 -13.78 -8.77 -5.44
N SER A 20 -13.43 -9.79 -6.23
CA SER A 20 -13.56 -11.18 -5.80
C SER A 20 -12.65 -11.54 -4.62
N ASP A 21 -11.55 -10.81 -4.43
CA ASP A 21 -10.60 -11.06 -3.33
C ASP A 21 -11.29 -10.97 -1.97
N ASN A 22 -12.28 -10.09 -1.84
CA ASN A 22 -13.11 -9.91 -0.63
C ASN A 22 -13.89 -11.16 -0.20
N PHE A 23 -14.01 -12.17 -1.06
CA PHE A 23 -14.85 -13.34 -0.82
C PHE A 23 -14.03 -14.64 -0.68
N ALA A 24 -12.72 -14.59 -0.87
CA ALA A 24 -11.86 -15.79 -0.92
C ALA A 24 -11.91 -16.62 0.36
N HIS A 25 -12.00 -15.97 1.53
CA HIS A 25 -11.98 -16.61 2.85
C HIS A 25 -13.08 -16.08 3.77
N GLY A 26 -14.28 -15.91 3.21
CA GLY A 26 -15.38 -15.18 3.84
C GLY A 26 -15.35 -13.70 3.47
N PHE A 27 -16.43 -12.98 3.77
CA PHE A 27 -16.55 -11.58 3.41
C PHE A 27 -15.64 -10.70 4.26
N HIS A 28 -14.67 -10.07 3.61
CA HIS A 28 -13.82 -9.03 4.17
C HIS A 28 -13.69 -7.93 3.11
N ALA A 29 -13.97 -6.69 3.46
CA ALA A 29 -13.90 -5.56 2.54
C ALA A 29 -13.43 -4.32 3.32
N PRO A 30 -12.71 -3.41 2.65
CA PRO A 30 -12.25 -3.45 1.25
C PRO A 30 -11.08 -4.42 0.96
N SER A 31 -10.84 -4.69 -0.33
CA SER A 31 -9.60 -5.31 -0.86
C SER A 31 -8.52 -4.23 -1.09
N MET A 32 -7.27 -4.65 -1.30
CA MET A 32 -6.16 -3.71 -1.62
C MET A 32 -6.49 -2.75 -2.78
N GLU A 33 -6.98 -3.27 -3.92
CA GLU A 33 -7.32 -2.43 -5.07
C GLU A 33 -8.54 -1.53 -4.79
N GLN A 34 -9.51 -1.98 -3.99
CA GLN A 34 -10.59 -1.10 -3.53
C GLN A 34 -10.06 0.03 -2.66
N SER A 35 -9.22 -0.27 -1.68
CA SER A 35 -8.65 0.74 -0.79
C SER A 35 -7.87 1.79 -1.58
N VAL A 36 -6.96 1.37 -2.48
CA VAL A 36 -6.22 2.30 -3.35
C VAL A 36 -7.15 3.10 -4.24
N SER A 37 -8.09 2.45 -4.94
CA SER A 37 -8.96 3.16 -5.89
C SER A 37 -9.92 4.14 -5.20
N TRP A 38 -10.38 3.84 -3.99
CA TRP A 38 -11.28 4.71 -3.22
C TRP A 38 -10.53 5.89 -2.64
N THR A 39 -9.36 5.66 -2.04
CA THR A 39 -8.49 6.71 -1.51
C THR A 39 -7.99 7.64 -2.63
N ALA A 40 -7.54 7.08 -3.76
CA ALA A 40 -7.14 7.90 -4.92
C ALA A 40 -8.30 8.77 -5.43
N ALA A 41 -9.52 8.22 -5.46
CA ALA A 41 -10.70 8.98 -5.85
C ALA A 41 -11.10 10.06 -4.84
N PHE A 42 -10.93 9.78 -3.55
CA PHE A 42 -11.16 10.74 -2.48
C PHE A 42 -10.25 11.95 -2.64
N TYR A 43 -8.92 11.76 -2.67
CA TYR A 43 -7.96 12.87 -2.81
C TYR A 43 -8.13 13.63 -4.12
N ASP A 44 -8.29 12.94 -5.26
CA ASP A 44 -8.51 13.61 -6.55
C ASP A 44 -9.77 14.49 -6.56
N ALA A 45 -10.84 14.02 -5.91
CA ALA A 45 -12.09 14.77 -5.82
C ALA A 45 -11.99 15.95 -4.85
N THR A 46 -11.43 15.74 -3.65
CA THR A 46 -11.33 16.78 -2.62
C THR A 46 -10.36 17.88 -3.04
N HIS A 47 -9.19 17.54 -3.58
CA HIS A 47 -8.20 18.51 -4.04
C HIS A 47 -8.77 19.40 -5.15
N ARG A 48 -9.42 18.81 -6.16
CA ARG A 48 -10.09 19.59 -7.20
C ARG A 48 -11.18 20.49 -6.65
N ALA A 49 -11.94 20.02 -5.67
CA ALA A 49 -13.00 20.82 -5.06
C ALA A 49 -12.42 22.03 -4.32
N ILE A 50 -11.34 21.83 -3.56
CA ILE A 50 -10.61 22.90 -2.86
C ILE A 50 -10.05 23.90 -3.87
N GLU A 51 -9.30 23.44 -4.87
CA GLU A 51 -8.72 24.31 -5.90
C GLU A 51 -9.79 25.14 -6.62
N ARG A 52 -10.92 24.52 -7.00
CA ARG A 52 -12.03 25.23 -7.64
C ARG A 52 -12.69 26.26 -6.72
N ALA A 53 -12.79 26.00 -5.43
CA ALA A 53 -13.35 26.95 -4.47
C ALA A 53 -12.53 28.26 -4.39
N TRP A 54 -11.22 28.18 -4.65
CA TRP A 54 -10.32 29.33 -4.69
C TRP A 54 -10.23 30.02 -6.06
N GLY A 55 -10.90 29.48 -7.09
CA GLY A 55 -11.00 30.09 -8.42
C GLY A 55 -9.64 30.34 -9.06
N SER A 56 -9.34 31.60 -9.42
CA SER A 56 -8.06 31.99 -10.02
C SER A 56 -6.92 32.13 -9.00
N ASN A 57 -7.19 31.97 -7.71
CA ASN A 57 -6.20 32.19 -6.66
C ASN A 57 -5.42 30.91 -6.34
N GLU A 58 -4.60 30.48 -7.30
CA GLU A 58 -3.88 29.21 -7.29
C GLU A 58 -3.05 29.01 -6.02
N ARG A 59 -2.37 30.06 -5.52
CA ARG A 59 -1.55 29.96 -4.30
C ARG A 59 -2.36 29.54 -3.09
N TRP A 60 -3.55 30.11 -2.89
CA TRP A 60 -4.41 29.77 -1.76
C TRP A 60 -5.10 28.42 -1.93
N GLY A 61 -5.43 28.03 -3.16
CA GLY A 61 -5.90 26.69 -3.49
C GLY A 61 -4.88 25.63 -3.08
N LYS A 62 -3.63 25.80 -3.52
CA LYS A 62 -2.50 24.93 -3.17
C LYS A 62 -2.26 24.87 -1.66
N SER A 63 -2.13 26.01 -0.98
CA SER A 63 -1.95 26.02 0.48
C SER A 63 -3.10 25.34 1.23
N SER A 64 -4.33 25.45 0.72
CA SER A 64 -5.49 24.79 1.32
C SER A 64 -5.51 23.28 1.11
N VAL A 65 -5.01 22.78 -0.03
CA VAL A 65 -4.79 21.35 -0.25
C VAL A 65 -3.77 20.80 0.73
N ALA A 66 -2.61 21.44 0.87
CA ALA A 66 -1.59 21.01 1.83
C ALA A 66 -2.10 21.01 3.29
N LEU A 67 -2.91 22.01 3.66
CA LEU A 67 -3.55 22.05 4.97
C LEU A 67 -4.59 20.93 5.13
N PHE A 68 -5.36 20.64 4.08
CA PHE A 68 -6.33 19.55 4.08
C PHE A 68 -5.66 18.19 4.31
N ASP A 69 -4.58 17.90 3.58
CA ASP A 69 -3.80 16.66 3.75
C ASP A 69 -3.31 16.53 5.20
N GLY A 70 -2.69 17.57 5.75
CA GLY A 70 -2.24 17.56 7.14
C GLY A 70 -3.38 17.36 8.16
N ILE A 71 -4.59 17.88 7.89
CA ILE A 71 -5.74 17.67 8.78
C ILE A 71 -6.24 16.23 8.68
N VAL A 72 -6.45 15.73 7.47
CA VAL A 72 -7.10 14.44 7.23
C VAL A 72 -6.18 13.27 7.56
N ASP A 73 -4.86 13.42 7.47
CA ASP A 73 -3.92 12.33 7.74
C ASP A 73 -3.30 12.40 9.13
N VAL A 74 -3.14 13.59 9.73
CA VAL A 74 -2.48 13.74 11.03
C VAL A 74 -3.45 14.11 12.14
N VAL A 75 -4.35 15.06 11.90
CA VAL A 75 -5.22 15.61 12.96
C VAL A 75 -6.44 14.73 13.19
N LEU A 76 -7.04 14.20 12.14
CA LEU A 76 -8.22 13.36 12.21
C LEU A 76 -8.19 12.37 11.03
N PRO A 77 -7.47 11.24 11.16
CA PRO A 77 -7.54 10.15 10.19
C PRO A 77 -8.98 9.78 9.85
N LEU A 78 -9.33 9.89 8.57
CA LEU A 78 -10.67 9.59 8.07
C LEU A 78 -10.66 8.33 7.23
N PRO A 79 -11.78 7.59 7.14
CA PRO A 79 -11.95 6.61 6.09
C PRO A 79 -11.63 7.24 4.72
N LEU A 80 -10.94 6.49 3.86
CA LEU A 80 -10.42 6.93 2.55
C LEU A 80 -9.20 7.85 2.60
N SER A 81 -8.60 8.10 3.76
CA SER A 81 -7.31 8.82 3.86
C SER A 81 -6.12 7.90 3.60
N ASP A 82 -4.91 8.45 3.66
CA ASP A 82 -3.65 7.71 3.57
C ASP A 82 -3.53 6.68 4.71
N THR A 83 -3.74 7.12 5.95
CA THR A 83 -3.77 6.23 7.12
C THR A 83 -4.81 5.12 6.97
N TRP A 84 -5.96 5.39 6.36
CA TRP A 84 -6.96 4.35 6.12
C TRP A 84 -6.50 3.30 5.11
N VAL A 85 -5.85 3.70 4.01
CA VAL A 85 -5.36 2.71 3.04
C VAL A 85 -4.21 1.88 3.64
N HIS A 86 -3.39 2.48 4.50
CA HIS A 86 -2.36 1.78 5.28
C HIS A 86 -2.96 0.63 6.09
N GLU A 87 -3.94 0.93 6.94
CA GLU A 87 -4.56 -0.08 7.81
C GLU A 87 -5.34 -1.14 7.02
N GLU A 88 -6.08 -0.73 5.98
CA GLU A 88 -6.84 -1.68 5.16
C GLU A 88 -5.95 -2.62 4.35
N PHE A 89 -4.69 -2.26 4.05
CA PHE A 89 -3.74 -3.20 3.45
C PHE A 89 -3.34 -4.31 4.42
N HIS A 90 -3.05 -3.98 5.68
CA HIS A 90 -2.83 -4.99 6.72
C HIS A 90 -4.05 -5.91 6.84
N ARG A 91 -5.26 -5.33 6.87
CA ARG A 91 -6.52 -6.09 6.95
C ARG A 91 -6.74 -6.98 5.75
N ALA A 92 -6.39 -6.54 4.54
CA ALA A 92 -6.52 -7.36 3.34
C ALA A 92 -5.61 -8.61 3.43
N VAL A 93 -4.34 -8.46 3.84
CA VAL A 93 -3.43 -9.63 3.98
C VAL A 93 -3.92 -10.58 5.08
N LEU A 94 -4.33 -10.05 6.23
CA LEU A 94 -4.89 -10.82 7.34
C LEU A 94 -6.17 -11.56 6.93
N GLY A 95 -7.10 -10.85 6.27
CA GLY A 95 -8.37 -11.36 5.76
C GLY A 95 -8.18 -12.48 4.73
N ASN A 96 -7.19 -12.35 3.86
CA ASN A 96 -6.84 -13.37 2.88
C ASN A 96 -6.38 -14.69 3.53
N ARG A 97 -5.96 -14.68 4.80
CA ARG A 97 -5.63 -15.89 5.58
C ARG A 97 -6.65 -16.17 6.68
N GLY A 98 -7.85 -15.59 6.59
CA GLY A 98 -8.96 -15.83 7.50
C GLY A 98 -8.74 -15.28 8.91
N VAL A 99 -7.88 -14.28 9.07
CA VAL A 99 -7.69 -13.54 10.32
C VAL A 99 -8.61 -12.32 10.30
N ALA A 100 -9.71 -12.40 11.04
CA ALA A 100 -10.60 -11.26 11.21
C ALA A 100 -9.92 -10.16 12.02
N SER A 101 -10.13 -8.91 11.61
CA SER A 101 -9.55 -7.71 12.21
C SER A 101 -10.44 -6.49 12.00
N PHE A 102 -10.09 -5.36 12.61
CA PHE A 102 -10.83 -4.09 12.53
C PHE A 102 -9.86 -2.92 12.40
N ASP A 103 -10.12 -2.02 11.46
CA ASP A 103 -9.34 -0.80 11.28
C ASP A 103 -9.82 0.29 12.26
N ASP A 104 -8.94 0.73 13.15
CA ASP A 104 -9.25 1.74 14.15
C ASP A 104 -9.48 3.15 13.59
N VAL A 105 -9.16 3.44 12.33
CA VAL A 105 -9.54 4.71 11.65
C VAL A 105 -11.06 4.92 11.73
N TYR A 106 -11.86 3.86 11.66
CA TYR A 106 -13.31 3.94 11.80
C TYR A 106 -13.78 4.43 13.17
N LYS A 107 -12.90 4.54 14.17
CA LYS A 107 -13.21 5.13 15.49
C LYS A 107 -13.17 6.65 15.47
N LEU A 108 -12.70 7.29 14.39
CA LEU A 108 -12.70 8.74 14.17
C LEU A 108 -12.13 9.53 15.35
N ARG A 109 -10.92 9.15 15.79
CA ARG A 109 -10.26 9.76 16.94
C ARG A 109 -9.40 10.94 16.50
N PRO A 110 -9.58 12.14 17.07
CA PRO A 110 -8.69 13.26 16.80
C PRO A 110 -7.34 13.06 17.49
N LEU A 111 -6.26 13.43 16.79
CA LEU A 111 -4.86 13.35 17.23
C LEU A 111 -4.54 11.98 17.87
N PRO A 112 -4.77 10.88 17.14
CA PRO A 112 -4.49 9.55 17.67
C PRO A 112 -2.99 9.40 17.88
N GLU A 113 -2.58 8.84 19.01
CA GLU A 113 -1.17 8.52 19.26
C GLU A 113 -0.70 7.33 18.41
N ALA A 114 -1.63 6.44 18.04
CA ALA A 114 -1.45 5.35 17.10
C ALA A 114 -2.83 4.96 16.53
N ILE A 115 -2.82 4.47 15.30
CA ILE A 115 -3.93 3.74 14.69
C ILE A 115 -3.53 2.27 14.65
N SER A 116 -4.51 1.37 14.70
CA SER A 116 -4.27 -0.06 14.87
C SER A 116 -5.20 -0.89 14.02
N VAL A 117 -4.72 -2.02 13.54
CA VAL A 117 -5.54 -3.14 13.08
C VAL A 117 -5.83 -4.05 14.28
N SER A 118 -6.93 -3.74 14.95
CA SER A 118 -7.33 -4.39 16.20
C SER A 118 -8.22 -5.63 15.97
N HIS A 119 -8.71 -6.23 17.05
CA HIS A 119 -9.60 -7.41 17.05
C HIS A 119 -9.04 -8.70 16.44
N ALA A 120 -7.77 -8.72 16.00
CA ALA A 120 -7.09 -9.94 15.61
C ALA A 120 -7.04 -10.94 16.77
N ASN A 121 -7.17 -12.24 16.47
CA ASN A 121 -7.15 -13.32 17.46
C ASN A 121 -5.78 -14.02 17.46
N ASP A 122 -5.21 -14.24 18.65
CA ASP A 122 -3.87 -14.82 18.80
C ASP A 122 -3.75 -16.21 18.17
N ASP A 123 -4.77 -17.07 18.27
CA ASP A 123 -4.73 -18.41 17.67
C ASP A 123 -4.78 -18.33 16.13
N ARG A 124 -5.49 -17.33 15.58
CA ARG A 124 -5.56 -17.10 14.14
C ARG A 124 -4.21 -16.57 13.61
N LEU A 125 -3.60 -15.62 14.32
CA LEU A 125 -2.25 -15.11 14.02
C LEU A 125 -1.21 -16.23 14.13
N ALA A 126 -1.28 -17.06 15.17
CA ALA A 126 -0.39 -18.20 15.34
C ALA A 126 -0.51 -19.23 14.21
N ARG A 127 -1.74 -19.51 13.75
CA ARG A 127 -1.98 -20.36 12.58
C ARG A 127 -1.42 -19.74 11.30
N MET A 128 -1.69 -18.45 11.06
CA MET A 128 -1.17 -17.74 9.88
C MET A 128 0.35 -17.76 9.85
N LYS A 129 1.05 -17.45 10.95
CA LYS A 129 2.52 -17.51 11.00
C LYS A 129 3.06 -18.91 10.69
N ARG A 130 2.42 -19.96 11.22
CA ARG A 130 2.86 -21.34 11.01
C ARG A 130 2.61 -21.83 9.59
N ASP A 131 1.41 -21.57 9.07
CA ASP A 131 0.93 -22.18 7.81
C ASP A 131 1.28 -21.31 6.59
N HIS A 132 1.44 -20.00 6.79
CA HIS A 132 1.72 -18.98 5.76
C HIS A 132 2.73 -17.93 6.25
N PRO A 133 3.98 -18.33 6.61
CA PRO A 133 4.96 -17.41 7.19
C PRO A 133 5.30 -16.22 6.30
N ALA A 134 5.34 -16.40 4.98
CA ALA A 134 5.59 -15.29 4.04
C ALA A 134 4.45 -14.26 4.08
N ASP A 135 3.18 -14.68 4.06
CA ASP A 135 2.06 -13.75 4.20
C ASP A 135 2.04 -13.08 5.58
N PHE A 136 2.48 -13.79 6.63
CA PHE A 136 2.59 -13.22 7.97
C PHE A 136 3.64 -12.09 8.01
N VAL A 137 4.81 -12.31 7.41
CA VAL A 137 5.83 -11.26 7.23
C VAL A 137 5.27 -10.11 6.39
N ARG A 138 4.61 -10.41 5.26
CA ARG A 138 4.00 -9.38 4.40
C ARG A 138 3.01 -8.52 5.17
N ALA A 139 2.20 -9.14 6.03
CA ALA A 139 1.18 -8.44 6.78
C ALA A 139 1.78 -7.30 7.60
N HIS A 140 3.03 -7.38 8.06
CA HIS A 140 3.68 -6.28 8.79
C HIS A 140 4.11 -5.10 7.90
N ALA A 141 4.43 -5.33 6.63
CA ALA A 141 4.87 -4.27 5.71
C ALA A 141 3.76 -3.76 4.78
N ALA A 142 2.57 -4.39 4.83
CA ALA A 142 1.49 -4.14 3.88
C ALA A 142 0.97 -2.69 3.93
N GLY A 143 1.00 -2.01 5.08
CA GLY A 143 0.56 -0.62 5.19
C GLY A 143 1.30 0.32 4.25
N ILE A 144 2.64 0.35 4.34
CA ILE A 144 3.48 1.14 3.42
C ILE A 144 3.38 0.63 1.97
N GLU A 145 3.15 -0.68 1.74
CA GLU A 145 2.85 -1.20 0.39
C GLU A 145 1.61 -0.47 -0.20
N GLY A 146 0.58 -0.22 0.61
CA GLY A 146 -0.63 0.49 0.19
C GLY A 146 -0.43 1.97 -0.08
N GLU A 147 0.35 2.63 0.78
CA GLU A 147 0.74 4.03 0.62
C GLU A 147 1.53 4.25 -0.69
N HIS A 148 2.51 3.38 -0.98
CA HIS A 148 3.27 3.44 -2.23
C HIS A 148 2.38 3.15 -3.46
N ALA A 149 1.50 2.15 -3.37
CA ALA A 149 0.56 1.84 -4.44
C ALA A 149 -0.41 3.03 -4.71
N LEU A 150 -0.85 3.74 -3.68
CA LEU A 150 -1.65 4.95 -3.79
C LEU A 150 -0.91 6.06 -4.55
N VAL A 151 0.32 6.37 -4.14
CA VAL A 151 1.11 7.43 -4.78
C VAL A 151 1.36 7.08 -6.24
N LEU A 152 1.80 5.85 -6.54
CA LEU A 152 2.05 5.41 -7.91
C LEU A 152 0.78 5.47 -8.78
N ARG A 153 -0.39 5.13 -8.22
CA ARG A 153 -1.69 5.26 -8.89
C ARG A 153 -1.98 6.71 -9.29
N LEU A 154 -1.83 7.64 -8.36
CA LEU A 154 -2.08 9.07 -8.58
C LEU A 154 -1.07 9.67 -9.58
N GLU A 155 0.19 9.27 -9.52
CA GLU A 155 1.23 9.68 -10.46
C GLU A 155 0.95 9.22 -11.89
N ARG A 156 0.60 7.93 -12.06
CA ARG A 156 0.22 7.37 -13.37
C ARG A 156 -0.95 8.13 -13.97
N GLN A 157 -1.98 8.41 -13.18
CA GLN A 157 -3.14 9.17 -13.62
C GLN A 157 -2.77 10.60 -14.04
N HIS A 158 -1.96 11.28 -13.24
CA HIS A 158 -1.48 12.62 -13.58
C HIS A 158 -0.70 12.59 -14.89
N PHE A 159 0.25 11.65 -15.04
CA PHE A 159 1.11 11.58 -16.22
C PHE A 159 0.38 11.18 -17.51
N PHE A 160 -0.53 10.19 -17.45
CA PHE A 160 -1.23 9.66 -18.63
C PHE A 160 -2.53 10.39 -18.97
N ASP A 161 -3.30 10.83 -17.99
CA ASP A 161 -4.62 11.43 -18.20
C ASP A 161 -4.64 12.94 -18.00
N GLY A 162 -3.53 13.53 -17.54
CA GLY A 162 -3.45 14.96 -17.24
C GLY A 162 -4.39 15.33 -16.08
N ALA A 163 -4.48 14.47 -15.06
CA ALA A 163 -5.33 14.70 -13.89
C ALA A 163 -5.09 16.12 -13.34
N THR A 164 -6.16 16.86 -13.10
CA THR A 164 -6.05 18.29 -12.81
C THR A 164 -5.84 18.61 -11.33
N SER A 165 -5.89 17.63 -10.43
CA SER A 165 -5.66 17.85 -9.00
C SER A 165 -4.16 18.02 -8.72
N TRP A 166 -3.83 18.95 -7.83
CA TRP A 166 -2.47 19.07 -7.30
C TRP A 166 -2.26 18.16 -6.07
N ASN A 167 -1.82 16.92 -6.31
CA ASN A 167 -1.57 15.92 -5.25
C ASN A 167 -0.13 15.94 -4.70
N VAL A 168 0.71 16.90 -5.12
CA VAL A 168 2.13 16.96 -4.73
C VAL A 168 2.34 17.02 -3.21
N PRO A 169 1.57 17.79 -2.41
CA PRO A 169 1.73 17.79 -0.96
C PRO A 169 1.52 16.41 -0.34
N LEU A 170 0.46 15.70 -0.75
CA LEU A 170 0.22 14.31 -0.37
C LEU A 170 1.41 13.42 -0.70
N TYR A 171 2.00 13.50 -1.91
CA TYR A 171 3.15 12.65 -2.27
C TYR A 171 4.35 12.85 -1.34
N TRP A 172 4.60 14.10 -0.94
CA TRP A 172 5.65 14.42 0.03
C TRP A 172 5.30 13.90 1.42
N LEU A 173 4.06 14.11 1.87
CA LEU A 173 3.58 13.66 3.17
C LEU A 173 3.75 12.15 3.31
N VAL A 174 3.19 11.38 2.36
CA VAL A 174 3.25 9.93 2.32
C VAL A 174 4.69 9.45 2.31
N LYS A 175 5.49 9.82 1.30
CA LYS A 175 6.86 9.27 1.15
C LYS A 175 7.77 9.63 2.33
N LEU A 176 7.67 10.85 2.89
CA LEU A 176 8.47 11.21 4.05
C LEU A 176 8.00 10.49 5.32
N ASN A 177 6.68 10.32 5.50
CA ASN A 177 6.13 9.58 6.62
C ASN A 177 6.55 8.10 6.57
N SER A 178 6.40 7.45 5.41
CA SER A 178 6.83 6.06 5.20
C SER A 178 8.33 5.88 5.49
N ILE A 179 9.20 6.79 5.00
CA ILE A 179 10.65 6.77 5.30
C ILE A 179 10.91 6.89 6.80
N ALA A 180 10.28 7.87 7.45
CA ALA A 180 10.46 8.11 8.88
C ALA A 180 9.99 6.92 9.72
N TYR A 181 8.87 6.29 9.34
CA TYR A 181 8.28 5.17 10.08
C TYR A 181 9.10 3.88 9.92
N VAL A 182 9.67 3.60 8.74
CA VAL A 182 10.64 2.49 8.60
C VAL A 182 11.87 2.74 9.46
N ALA A 183 12.40 3.97 9.45
CA ALA A 183 13.60 4.31 10.20
C ALA A 183 13.39 4.26 11.73
N SER A 184 12.21 4.65 12.23
CA SER A 184 11.89 4.67 13.67
C SER A 184 11.94 3.28 14.30
N GLY A 185 11.69 2.22 13.53
CA GLY A 185 11.79 0.85 14.04
C GLY A 185 13.21 0.46 14.49
N SER A 186 14.24 1.19 14.07
CA SER A 186 15.64 0.98 14.48
C SER A 186 16.10 1.88 15.63
N THR A 187 15.19 2.61 16.28
CA THR A 187 15.52 3.55 17.37
C THR A 187 14.97 3.10 18.72
N ASN A 188 15.55 3.65 19.80
CA ASN A 188 15.15 3.30 21.17
C ASN A 188 13.72 3.79 21.50
N GLU A 189 13.22 4.80 20.80
CA GLU A 189 11.87 5.31 20.93
C GLU A 189 10.83 4.19 20.71
N ALA A 190 11.07 3.29 19.75
CA ALA A 190 10.19 2.15 19.47
C ALA A 190 10.01 1.22 20.69
N ASN A 191 11.04 1.07 21.53
CA ASN A 191 10.93 0.34 22.80
C ASN A 191 9.95 1.03 23.75
N SER A 192 10.08 2.35 23.91
CA SER A 192 9.25 3.14 24.82
C SER A 192 7.78 3.21 24.38
N GLU A 193 7.52 3.27 23.08
CA GLU A 193 6.18 3.25 22.49
C GLU A 193 5.51 1.89 22.67
N THR A 194 6.24 0.81 22.38
CA THR A 194 5.79 -0.56 22.63
C THR A 194 5.38 -0.76 24.08
N ASP A 195 6.24 -0.32 25.02
CA ASP A 195 5.94 -0.40 26.45
C ASP A 195 4.70 0.40 26.85
N LYS A 196 4.44 1.53 26.20
CA LYS A 196 3.23 2.34 26.42
C LYS A 196 1.99 1.63 25.91
N TRP A 197 2.01 1.12 24.68
CA TRP A 197 0.86 0.43 24.08
C TRP A 197 0.49 -0.84 24.87
N GLU A 198 1.46 -1.67 25.24
CA GLU A 198 1.22 -2.88 26.04
C GLU A 198 0.58 -2.55 27.40
N ARG A 199 0.96 -1.42 28.02
CA ARG A 199 0.34 -0.94 29.26
C ARG A 199 -1.10 -0.47 29.04
N ASP A 200 -1.35 0.35 28.03
CA ASP A 200 -2.65 1.01 27.82
C ASP A 200 -3.75 0.03 27.35
N GLU A 201 -3.37 -0.98 26.57
CA GLU A 201 -4.27 -2.02 26.09
C GLU A 201 -4.61 -3.04 27.19
N GLY A 202 -3.60 -3.39 28.00
CA GLY A 202 -3.72 -4.26 29.16
C GLY A 202 -4.17 -5.68 28.81
N ALA A 203 -5.17 -6.21 29.51
CA ALA A 203 -5.69 -7.57 29.30
C ALA A 203 -6.70 -7.69 28.14
N ARG A 204 -7.05 -6.58 27.47
CA ARG A 204 -8.11 -6.56 26.45
C ARG A 204 -7.55 -6.88 25.07
N ILE A 205 -7.55 -8.16 24.70
CA ILE A 205 -7.08 -8.67 23.40
C ILE A 205 -7.70 -7.92 22.21
N SER A 206 -8.99 -7.56 22.28
CA SER A 206 -9.68 -6.86 21.19
C SER A 206 -9.19 -5.43 20.93
N LYS A 207 -8.48 -4.82 21.89
CA LYS A 207 -7.89 -3.49 21.72
C LYS A 207 -6.48 -3.52 21.17
N ARG A 208 -5.83 -4.67 21.23
CA ARG A 208 -4.45 -4.80 20.78
C ARG A 208 -4.39 -4.73 19.28
N ASP A 209 -3.43 -3.96 18.80
CA ASP A 209 -2.96 -4.07 17.44
C ASP A 209 -2.44 -5.49 17.17
N PHE A 210 -2.42 -5.92 15.91
CA PHE A 210 -1.91 -7.23 15.55
C PHE A 210 -0.37 -7.32 15.55
N THR A 211 0.32 -6.19 15.37
CA THR A 211 1.76 -6.11 15.10
C THR A 211 2.53 -5.22 16.07
N GLY A 212 1.97 -4.10 16.51
CA GLY A 212 2.68 -3.05 17.22
C GLY A 212 3.42 -2.17 16.22
N HIS A 213 4.70 -1.92 16.43
CA HIS A 213 5.50 -1.23 15.42
C HIS A 213 5.76 -2.19 14.25
N ASP A 214 5.25 -1.86 13.07
CA ASP A 214 5.29 -2.68 11.87
C ASP A 214 6.66 -3.26 11.58
N PHE A 215 7.68 -2.40 11.54
CA PHE A 215 8.99 -2.79 11.02
C PHE A 215 9.87 -3.57 12.00
N THR A 216 9.67 -3.45 13.31
CA THR A 216 10.33 -4.34 14.27
C THR A 216 9.75 -5.75 14.18
N ALA A 217 8.42 -5.88 14.05
CA ALA A 217 7.76 -7.16 13.83
C ALA A 217 8.12 -7.77 12.46
N TRP A 218 8.09 -6.95 11.41
CA TRP A 218 8.47 -7.35 10.05
C TRP A 218 9.87 -7.97 10.01
N VAL A 219 10.89 -7.26 10.51
CA VAL A 219 12.27 -7.76 10.44
C VAL A 219 12.46 -9.00 11.32
N TYR A 220 11.79 -9.05 12.48
CA TYR A 220 11.85 -10.20 13.37
C TYR A 220 11.31 -11.46 12.69
N ASP A 221 10.11 -11.40 12.10
CA ASP A 221 9.53 -12.59 11.44
C ASP A 221 10.19 -12.89 10.09
N LEU A 222 10.75 -11.89 9.41
CA LEU A 222 11.53 -12.06 8.20
C LEU A 222 12.77 -12.94 8.47
N PHE A 223 13.45 -12.71 9.60
CA PHE A 223 14.62 -13.51 10.02
C PHE A 223 14.22 -14.82 10.71
N ARG A 224 13.04 -14.87 11.34
CA ARG A 224 12.57 -15.99 12.16
C ARG A 224 11.21 -16.54 11.69
N PRO A 225 11.06 -16.93 10.41
CA PRO A 225 9.77 -17.32 9.85
C PRO A 225 9.21 -18.60 10.50
N ASN A 226 10.09 -19.47 11.00
CA ASN A 226 9.72 -20.76 11.60
C ASN A 226 9.55 -20.70 13.13
N GLU A 227 9.85 -19.56 13.77
CA GLU A 227 9.67 -19.43 15.21
C GLU A 227 8.17 -19.46 15.56
N PRO A 228 7.69 -20.35 16.45
CA PRO A 228 6.28 -20.37 16.83
C PRO A 228 5.83 -19.00 17.36
N TYR A 229 4.62 -18.56 16.99
CA TYR A 229 4.10 -17.25 17.42
C TYR A 229 4.06 -17.07 18.94
N ALA A 230 3.74 -18.13 19.69
CA ALA A 230 3.77 -18.13 21.15
C ALA A 230 5.18 -17.97 21.76
N GLY A 231 6.24 -18.15 20.95
CA GLY A 231 7.63 -17.94 21.35
C GLY A 231 7.95 -16.51 21.74
N ARG A 232 7.12 -15.53 21.34
CA ARG A 232 7.23 -14.12 21.77
C ARG A 232 7.00 -13.91 23.27
N GLY A 233 6.41 -14.91 23.94
CA GLY A 233 6.11 -14.88 25.37
C GLY A 233 4.70 -14.39 25.67
N ILE A 234 4.42 -14.27 26.97
CA ILE A 234 3.12 -13.83 27.48
C ILE A 234 3.11 -12.30 27.54
N HIS A 235 2.01 -11.69 27.11
CA HIS A 235 1.82 -10.23 27.20
C HIS A 235 2.01 -9.75 28.66
N PRO A 236 2.56 -8.54 28.93
CA PRO A 236 2.84 -8.08 30.30
C PRO A 236 1.64 -8.09 31.26
N SER A 237 0.42 -7.99 30.74
CA SER A 237 -0.81 -8.13 31.53
C SER A 237 -1.14 -9.55 31.99
N GLY A 238 -0.38 -10.56 31.56
CA GLY A 238 -0.58 -11.98 31.86
C GLY A 238 -1.61 -12.69 30.97
N VAL A 239 -2.22 -11.99 30.00
CA VAL A 239 -3.29 -12.52 29.14
C VAL A 239 -2.88 -12.49 27.66
N GLY A 240 -2.87 -13.65 27.01
CA GLY A 240 -2.56 -13.77 25.57
C GLY A 240 -1.07 -13.62 25.24
N VAL A 241 -0.75 -13.67 23.95
CA VAL A 241 0.62 -13.58 23.44
C VAL A 241 1.12 -12.13 23.46
N ARG A 242 2.40 -11.94 23.76
CA ARG A 242 3.11 -10.68 23.57
C ARG A 242 3.29 -10.44 22.08
N ARG A 243 2.38 -9.71 21.45
CA ARG A 243 2.38 -9.50 20.00
C ARG A 243 3.55 -8.64 19.58
N TYR A 244 3.84 -7.59 20.32
CA TYR A 244 4.76 -6.55 19.88
C TYR A 244 6.21 -6.99 20.07
N ILE A 245 7.01 -6.66 19.07
CA ILE A 245 8.46 -6.87 19.07
C ILE A 245 9.11 -5.53 19.37
N ARG A 246 9.91 -5.49 20.45
CA ARG A 246 10.71 -4.32 20.77
C ARG A 246 11.93 -4.27 19.85
N GLU A 247 12.47 -3.08 19.63
CA GLU A 247 13.77 -2.93 18.97
C GLU A 247 14.86 -3.73 19.73
N SER A 248 14.79 -3.74 21.07
CA SER A 248 15.70 -4.52 21.93
C SER A 248 15.48 -6.04 21.90
N ASP A 249 14.39 -6.54 21.30
CA ASP A 249 14.19 -7.97 21.03
C ASP A 249 14.92 -8.43 19.75
N LEU A 250 15.42 -7.47 18.94
CA LEU A 250 16.15 -7.75 17.70
C LEU A 250 17.61 -8.12 17.98
N THR A 251 18.13 -9.07 17.22
CA THR A 251 19.57 -9.31 17.15
C THR A 251 20.29 -8.17 16.44
N PRO A 252 21.61 -8.00 16.63
CA PRO A 252 22.37 -6.98 15.89
C PRO A 252 22.20 -7.06 14.36
N ALA A 253 22.12 -8.28 13.80
CA ALA A 253 21.94 -8.45 12.35
C ALA A 253 20.52 -8.06 11.87
N GLU A 254 19.49 -8.30 12.68
CA GLU A 254 18.12 -7.86 12.40
C GLU A 254 18.02 -6.33 12.48
N HIS A 255 18.62 -5.74 13.52
CA HIS A 255 18.69 -4.29 13.70
C HIS A 255 19.42 -3.60 12.55
N ASP A 256 20.63 -4.04 12.21
CA ASP A 256 21.42 -3.49 11.11
C ASP A 256 20.67 -3.58 9.76
N PHE A 257 19.95 -4.69 9.55
CA PHE A 257 19.15 -4.87 8.35
C PHE A 257 17.98 -3.89 8.29
N LEU A 258 17.25 -3.70 9.40
CA LEU A 258 16.16 -2.72 9.50
C LEU A 258 16.67 -1.29 9.30
N HIS A 259 17.76 -0.92 9.96
CA HIS A 259 18.40 0.38 9.79
C HIS A 259 18.75 0.66 8.32
N ARG A 260 19.31 -0.34 7.64
CA ARG A 260 19.60 -0.26 6.19
C ARG A 260 18.34 -0.09 5.35
N GLN A 261 17.21 -0.71 5.71
CA GLN A 261 15.95 -0.50 4.99
C GLN A 261 15.45 0.93 5.12
N GLY A 262 15.55 1.54 6.31
CA GLY A 262 15.24 2.96 6.49
C GLY A 262 16.10 3.87 5.62
N GLN A 263 17.39 3.54 5.44
CA GLN A 263 18.27 4.28 4.53
C GLN A 263 17.91 4.08 3.05
N LEU A 264 17.57 2.85 2.64
CA LEU A 264 17.16 2.55 1.28
C LEU A 264 15.81 3.19 0.91
N ALA A 265 14.93 3.41 1.88
CA ALA A 265 13.64 4.06 1.65
C ALA A 265 13.78 5.48 1.07
N PHE A 266 14.92 6.15 1.24
CA PHE A 266 15.21 7.44 0.57
C PHE A 266 15.25 7.34 -0.96
N ILE A 267 15.41 6.15 -1.54
CA ILE A 267 15.27 5.92 -2.99
C ILE A 267 13.88 6.33 -3.47
N ASN A 268 12.84 6.22 -2.64
CA ASN A 268 11.47 6.63 -2.98
C ASN A 268 11.36 8.14 -3.30
N LEU A 269 12.33 8.96 -2.89
CA LEU A 269 12.39 10.39 -3.22
C LEU A 269 12.95 10.67 -4.62
N LEU A 270 13.46 9.65 -5.32
CA LEU A 270 13.92 9.75 -6.70
C LEU A 270 12.72 9.71 -7.66
N ASP A 271 11.90 10.77 -7.59
CA ASP A 271 10.65 10.84 -8.31
C ASP A 271 10.34 12.27 -8.80
N PRO A 272 10.42 12.54 -10.12
CA PRO A 272 10.09 13.84 -10.68
C PRO A 272 8.63 14.27 -10.44
N ASN A 273 7.72 13.33 -10.21
CA ASN A 273 6.32 13.63 -9.91
C ASN A 273 6.17 14.41 -8.60
N MET A 274 7.09 14.25 -7.64
CA MET A 274 7.10 15.01 -6.38
C MET A 274 7.43 16.49 -6.57
N LEU A 275 8.00 16.86 -7.72
CA LEU A 275 8.34 18.24 -8.07
C LEU A 275 7.32 18.86 -9.01
N GLY A 276 6.24 18.15 -9.33
CA GLY A 276 5.24 18.61 -10.29
C GLY A 276 5.73 18.62 -11.74
N LEU A 277 6.81 17.89 -12.05
CA LEU A 277 7.44 17.90 -13.37
C LEU A 277 6.74 16.95 -14.34
N TYR A 278 5.53 17.31 -14.77
CA TYR A 278 4.69 16.48 -15.65
C TYR A 278 4.64 16.96 -17.13
N GLY A 279 5.25 18.11 -17.41
CA GLY A 279 4.71 19.08 -18.37
C GLY A 279 5.26 19.14 -19.80
N SER A 280 6.23 18.33 -20.22
CA SER A 280 6.72 18.41 -21.61
C SER A 280 7.32 17.14 -22.20
N SER A 281 7.54 16.12 -21.38
CA SER A 281 8.17 14.89 -21.82
C SER A 281 7.13 13.81 -22.11
N HIS A 282 7.31 13.07 -23.20
CA HIS A 282 6.59 11.82 -23.47
C HIS A 282 7.10 10.66 -22.59
N LEU A 283 8.09 10.94 -21.73
CA LEU A 283 8.82 10.01 -20.88
C LEU A 283 8.92 10.56 -19.46
N ASN A 284 8.60 9.76 -18.45
CA ASN A 284 8.98 10.03 -17.05
C ASN A 284 9.60 8.77 -16.44
N MET A 285 10.44 8.95 -15.41
CA MET A 285 11.10 7.86 -14.71
C MET A 285 11.15 8.16 -13.21
N SER A 286 10.86 7.16 -12.39
CA SER A 286 11.06 7.22 -10.94
C SER A 286 11.70 5.93 -10.43
N ALA A 287 12.22 5.96 -9.20
CA ALA A 287 12.69 4.76 -8.52
C ALA A 287 11.91 4.52 -7.23
N GLY A 288 11.83 3.26 -6.83
CA GLY A 288 11.14 2.83 -5.61
C GLY A 288 11.95 1.84 -4.80
N HIS A 289 11.77 1.86 -3.49
CA HIS A 289 12.17 0.82 -2.55
C HIS A 289 10.91 0.36 -1.81
N VAL A 290 10.54 -0.90 -2.02
CA VAL A 290 9.33 -1.50 -1.45
C VAL A 290 9.72 -2.71 -0.62
N LEU A 291 9.22 -2.79 0.61
CA LEU A 291 9.44 -3.96 1.46
C LEU A 291 8.54 -5.11 1.00
N THR A 292 9.05 -6.33 1.07
CA THR A 292 8.38 -7.53 0.52
C THR A 292 8.38 -8.66 1.58
N PRO A 293 7.61 -9.75 1.36
CA PRO A 293 7.61 -10.92 2.25
C PRO A 293 8.99 -11.57 2.46
N PHE A 294 9.91 -11.32 1.54
CA PHE A 294 11.21 -11.98 1.44
C PHE A 294 12.39 -11.00 1.47
N GLY A 295 12.18 -9.75 1.87
CA GLY A 295 13.23 -8.72 1.84
C GLY A 295 12.67 -7.44 1.22
N TYR A 296 13.17 -7.04 0.07
CA TYR A 296 12.69 -5.81 -0.59
C TYR A 296 12.80 -5.90 -2.11
N SER A 297 12.20 -4.95 -2.81
CA SER A 297 12.41 -4.70 -4.22
C SER A 297 12.99 -3.29 -4.41
N ILE A 298 13.96 -3.17 -5.31
CA ILE A 298 14.34 -1.89 -5.89
C ILE A 298 13.72 -1.81 -7.28
N ASP A 299 12.89 -0.80 -7.47
CA ASP A 299 12.04 -0.66 -8.65
C ASP A 299 12.49 0.52 -9.49
N GLY A 300 12.59 0.30 -10.80
CA GLY A 300 12.73 1.35 -11.80
C GLY A 300 11.43 1.49 -12.57
N ASN A 301 10.74 2.62 -12.39
CA ASN A 301 9.46 2.92 -13.01
C ASN A 301 9.65 3.78 -14.25
N LEU A 302 9.00 3.39 -15.35
CA LEU A 302 9.05 4.04 -16.65
C LEU A 302 7.64 4.36 -17.11
N PHE A 303 7.40 5.63 -17.43
CA PHE A 303 6.12 6.12 -17.93
C PHE A 303 6.29 6.63 -19.35
N LEU A 304 5.54 6.10 -20.31
CA LEU A 304 5.50 6.56 -21.70
C LEU A 304 4.10 6.99 -22.06
N ARG A 305 3.92 8.19 -22.62
CA ARG A 305 2.58 8.76 -22.85
C ARG A 305 1.90 8.22 -24.12
N ASP A 306 2.67 7.96 -25.18
CA ASP A 306 2.17 7.58 -26.51
C ASP A 306 2.96 6.40 -27.10
N PRO A 307 2.51 5.14 -26.93
CA PRO A 307 1.28 4.73 -26.23
C PRO A 307 1.40 4.91 -24.71
N LYS A 308 0.26 4.93 -23.99
CA LYS A 308 0.22 4.93 -22.52
C LYS A 308 0.80 3.60 -22.02
N LEU A 309 2.09 3.56 -21.73
CA LEU A 309 2.78 2.37 -21.27
C LEU A 309 3.46 2.70 -19.95
N PHE A 310 3.11 1.94 -18.92
CA PHE A 310 3.82 1.94 -17.65
C PHE A 310 4.63 0.64 -17.57
N VAL A 311 5.92 0.74 -17.24
CA VAL A 311 6.79 -0.42 -17.03
C VAL A 311 7.52 -0.27 -15.71
N THR A 312 7.51 -1.31 -14.89
CA THR A 312 8.37 -1.42 -13.72
C THR A 312 9.38 -2.53 -13.94
N ILE A 313 10.65 -2.23 -13.72
CA ILE A 313 11.72 -3.22 -13.67
C ILE A 313 12.03 -3.44 -12.19
N HIS A 314 12.01 -4.69 -11.75
CA HIS A 314 12.22 -5.08 -10.37
C HIS A 314 13.58 -5.74 -10.18
N ASP A 315 14.33 -5.31 -9.17
CA ASP A 315 15.40 -6.08 -8.53
C ASP A 315 14.90 -6.57 -7.16
N TYR A 316 14.36 -7.78 -7.12
CA TYR A 316 13.92 -8.43 -5.90
C TYR A 316 15.12 -8.94 -5.11
N VAL A 317 15.30 -8.46 -3.89
CA VAL A 317 16.43 -8.81 -3.04
C VAL A 317 15.95 -9.53 -1.81
N ASN A 318 16.49 -10.73 -1.60
CA ASN A 318 16.44 -11.42 -0.31
C ASN A 318 17.84 -11.47 0.33
N HIS A 319 17.98 -12.15 1.46
CA HIS A 319 19.26 -12.24 2.17
C HIS A 319 20.38 -12.87 1.32
N GLU A 320 20.03 -13.83 0.46
CA GLU A 320 20.99 -14.69 -0.23
C GLU A 320 21.29 -14.23 -1.65
N ARG A 321 20.30 -13.64 -2.35
CA ARG A 321 20.33 -13.40 -3.80
C ARG A 321 19.44 -12.23 -4.24
N ASN A 322 19.71 -11.82 -5.47
CA ASN A 322 18.88 -10.91 -6.24
C ASN A 322 18.15 -11.68 -7.36
N PHE A 323 16.95 -11.25 -7.68
CA PHE A 323 16.13 -11.83 -8.73
C PHE A 323 15.43 -10.73 -9.55
N ALA A 324 15.37 -10.91 -10.86
CA ALA A 324 14.80 -9.90 -11.75
C ALA A 324 13.29 -10.11 -11.97
N GLY A 325 12.58 -9.00 -12.16
CA GLY A 325 11.21 -8.98 -12.66
C GLY A 325 10.93 -7.81 -13.58
N ILE A 326 9.82 -7.90 -14.30
CA ILE A 326 9.27 -6.84 -15.11
C ILE A 326 7.74 -6.88 -15.03
N ASP A 327 7.11 -5.73 -14.87
CA ASP A 327 5.66 -5.51 -14.99
C ASP A 327 5.43 -4.45 -16.06
N ALA A 328 4.48 -4.67 -16.97
CA ALA A 328 4.10 -3.71 -17.99
C ALA A 328 2.58 -3.60 -18.08
N THR A 329 2.08 -2.37 -17.97
CA THR A 329 0.68 -2.04 -18.21
C THR A 329 0.52 -1.14 -19.43
N LEU A 330 -0.19 -1.63 -20.45
CA LEU A 330 -0.49 -0.91 -21.68
C LEU A 330 -1.93 -0.38 -21.68
N ASN A 331 -2.05 0.92 -21.92
CA ASN A 331 -3.29 1.69 -22.05
C ASN A 331 -4.26 1.54 -20.88
N GLU A 332 -3.73 1.24 -19.68
CA GLU A 332 -4.54 0.91 -18.49
C GLU A 332 -5.51 -0.27 -18.73
N ARG A 333 -5.15 -1.17 -19.67
CA ARG A 333 -6.01 -2.27 -20.11
C ARG A 333 -5.36 -3.63 -20.02
N TYR A 334 -4.12 -3.73 -20.48
CA TYR A 334 -3.42 -5.01 -20.53
C TYR A 334 -2.22 -4.94 -19.61
N ARG A 335 -2.21 -5.80 -18.60
CA ARG A 335 -1.09 -5.92 -17.66
C ARG A 335 -0.41 -7.26 -17.90
N VAL A 336 0.90 -7.26 -18.01
CA VAL A 336 1.71 -8.48 -18.09
C VAL A 336 2.89 -8.30 -17.17
N ALA A 337 3.11 -9.26 -16.29
CA ALA A 337 4.31 -9.32 -15.48
C ALA A 337 4.98 -10.69 -15.62
N LEU A 338 6.31 -10.67 -15.53
CA LEU A 338 7.17 -11.85 -15.49
C LEU A 338 8.23 -11.62 -14.44
N TRP A 339 8.48 -12.64 -13.61
CA TRP A 339 9.47 -12.52 -12.54
C TRP A 339 10.20 -13.82 -12.29
N ARG A 340 11.35 -13.67 -11.66
CA ARG A 340 11.94 -14.68 -10.81
C ARG A 340 11.94 -14.12 -9.39
N GLN A 341 11.50 -14.91 -8.42
CA GLN A 341 11.46 -14.53 -7.01
C GLN A 341 11.91 -15.70 -6.14
N PRO A 342 12.19 -15.50 -4.84
CA PRO A 342 12.49 -16.59 -3.91
C PRO A 342 11.47 -17.73 -3.99
N GLU A 343 11.96 -18.98 -4.02
CA GLU A 343 11.14 -20.15 -4.34
C GLU A 343 9.92 -20.35 -3.43
N HIS A 344 10.09 -20.09 -2.14
CA HIS A 344 9.06 -20.16 -1.10
C HIS A 344 8.66 -18.77 -0.59
N GLN A 345 9.11 -17.70 -1.25
CA GLN A 345 8.90 -16.31 -0.82
C GLN A 345 9.49 -16.05 0.57
N LEU A 346 10.61 -16.72 0.93
CA LEU A 346 11.27 -16.54 2.21
C LEU A 346 12.61 -15.81 2.07
N PHE A 347 12.99 -15.11 3.14
CA PHE A 347 14.18 -14.25 3.19
C PHE A 347 15.49 -14.98 2.91
N ARG A 348 15.60 -16.25 3.30
CA ARG A 348 16.83 -17.06 3.16
C ARG A 348 16.75 -18.14 2.09
N ASP A 349 15.76 -18.07 1.20
CA ASP A 349 15.68 -18.98 0.06
C ASP A 349 16.86 -18.74 -0.89
N ARG A 350 17.49 -19.83 -1.33
CA ARG A 350 18.57 -19.80 -2.33
C ARG A 350 18.08 -20.09 -3.74
N GLY A 351 16.94 -20.80 -3.83
CA GLY A 351 16.24 -21.09 -5.07
C GLY A 351 15.42 -19.90 -5.52
N GLY A 352 15.24 -19.77 -6.83
CA GLY A 352 14.35 -18.76 -7.41
C GLY A 352 13.39 -19.42 -8.37
N ARG A 353 12.10 -19.10 -8.25
CA ARG A 353 11.03 -19.64 -9.07
C ARG A 353 10.54 -18.59 -10.07
N LEU A 354 10.34 -19.03 -11.31
CA LEU A 354 9.71 -18.20 -12.34
C LEU A 354 8.21 -18.08 -12.06
N GLY A 355 7.68 -16.90 -12.30
CA GLY A 355 6.26 -16.61 -12.26
C GLY A 355 5.90 -15.51 -13.25
N GLY A 356 4.62 -15.18 -13.25
CA GLY A 356 4.02 -14.24 -14.15
C GLY A 356 2.55 -13.98 -13.85
N LEU A 357 2.07 -12.87 -14.39
CA LEU A 357 0.71 -12.36 -14.27
C LEU A 357 0.25 -11.87 -15.64
N VAL A 358 -1.03 -12.08 -15.93
CA VAL A 358 -1.72 -11.48 -17.06
C VAL A 358 -3.04 -10.87 -16.58
N GLY A 359 -3.32 -9.65 -17.02
CA GLY A 359 -4.52 -8.91 -16.67
C GLY A 359 -5.14 -8.23 -17.88
N ALA A 360 -6.46 -8.19 -17.91
CA ALA A 360 -7.23 -7.51 -18.94
C ALA A 360 -8.40 -6.72 -18.33
N ARG A 361 -8.48 -5.43 -18.65
CA ARG A 361 -9.58 -4.53 -18.28
C ARG A 361 -10.32 -4.06 -19.53
N VAL A 362 -11.65 -4.15 -19.48
CA VAL A 362 -12.56 -3.75 -20.56
C VAL A 362 -13.54 -2.72 -20.02
N HIS A 363 -13.66 -1.59 -20.72
CA HIS A 363 -14.65 -0.55 -20.40
C HIS A 363 -15.90 -0.66 -21.27
N ARG A 364 -17.07 -0.48 -20.65
CA ARG A 364 -18.35 -0.28 -21.32
C ARG A 364 -19.08 0.92 -20.70
N GLY A 365 -19.02 2.06 -21.38
CA GLY A 365 -19.58 3.31 -20.86
C GLY A 365 -18.79 3.83 -19.66
N GLN A 366 -19.47 3.99 -18.51
CA GLN A 366 -18.83 4.34 -17.23
C GLN A 366 -18.38 3.12 -16.44
N TRP A 367 -18.70 1.90 -16.87
CA TRP A 367 -18.35 0.69 -16.14
C TRP A 367 -17.10 0.05 -16.74
N PHE A 368 -16.36 -0.67 -15.90
CA PHE A 368 -15.33 -1.59 -16.35
C PHE A 368 -15.46 -2.94 -15.66
N GLY A 369 -14.99 -3.97 -16.37
CA GLY A 369 -14.71 -5.28 -15.82
C GLY A 369 -13.24 -5.59 -16.02
N GLU A 370 -12.64 -6.24 -15.04
CA GLU A 370 -11.25 -6.68 -15.07
C GLU A 370 -11.14 -8.13 -14.63
N ILE A 371 -10.23 -8.84 -15.29
CA ILE A 371 -9.74 -10.14 -14.87
C ILE A 371 -8.22 -10.08 -14.77
N GLU A 372 -7.69 -10.58 -13.66
CA GLU A 372 -6.25 -10.75 -13.44
C GLU A 372 -5.99 -12.19 -13.04
N ALA A 373 -5.02 -12.84 -13.66
CA ALA A 373 -4.60 -14.19 -13.32
C ALA A 373 -3.10 -14.22 -13.12
N LYS A 374 -2.65 -14.83 -12.02
CA LYS A 374 -1.23 -14.95 -11.73
C LYS A 374 -0.83 -16.31 -11.21
N THR A 375 0.43 -16.63 -11.47
CA THR A 375 1.12 -17.71 -10.77
C THR A 375 1.56 -17.23 -9.38
N ALA A 376 1.98 -18.15 -8.53
CA ALA A 376 2.38 -17.81 -7.17
C ALA A 376 3.71 -17.02 -7.16
N GLY A 377 3.76 -15.98 -6.32
CA GLY A 377 4.74 -14.90 -6.26
C GLY A 377 4.08 -13.61 -5.77
N TRP A 378 4.89 -12.71 -5.21
CA TRP A 378 4.46 -11.39 -4.76
C TRP A 378 4.29 -10.44 -5.96
N VAL A 379 3.23 -9.65 -5.92
CA VAL A 379 2.97 -8.53 -6.84
C VAL A 379 2.34 -7.43 -5.99
N GLU A 380 2.89 -6.22 -6.06
CA GLU A 380 2.39 -5.06 -5.32
C GLU A 380 0.89 -4.85 -5.59
N GLY A 381 0.12 -4.63 -4.52
CA GLY A 381 -1.34 -4.40 -4.57
C GLY A 381 -2.17 -5.65 -4.87
N ASN A 382 -1.56 -6.81 -5.12
CA ASN A 382 -2.27 -8.09 -5.20
C ASN A 382 -2.13 -8.85 -3.88
N VAL A 383 -3.24 -9.11 -3.19
CA VAL A 383 -3.22 -9.69 -1.83
C VAL A 383 -2.66 -11.10 -1.77
N HIS A 384 -2.66 -11.84 -2.87
CA HIS A 384 -2.27 -13.25 -2.90
C HIS A 384 -0.77 -13.42 -3.11
N LEU A 385 -0.09 -14.24 -2.29
CA LEU A 385 1.21 -14.82 -2.67
C LEU A 385 1.05 -16.11 -3.48
N ASP A 386 -0.09 -16.77 -3.33
CA ASP A 386 -0.42 -17.99 -4.07
C ASP A 386 -0.87 -17.69 -5.52
N ARG A 387 -1.22 -18.76 -6.26
CA ARG A 387 -1.85 -18.62 -7.58
C ARG A 387 -3.25 -18.07 -7.36
N SER A 388 -3.66 -17.11 -8.17
CA SER A 388 -4.99 -16.52 -8.05
C SER A 388 -5.57 -16.12 -9.41
N ILE A 389 -6.90 -16.05 -9.44
CA ILE A 389 -7.67 -15.37 -10.48
C ILE A 389 -8.59 -14.40 -9.76
N THR A 390 -8.41 -13.12 -10.04
CA THR A 390 -9.18 -12.04 -9.44
C THR A 390 -10.09 -11.41 -10.50
N LEU A 391 -11.34 -11.17 -10.11
CA LEU A 391 -12.36 -10.53 -10.93
C LEU A 391 -12.79 -9.23 -10.25
N ARG A 392 -12.75 -8.14 -11.01
CA ARG A 392 -13.15 -6.82 -10.51
C ARG A 392 -14.19 -6.19 -11.40
N ILE A 393 -15.14 -5.51 -10.79
CA ILE A 393 -16.11 -4.66 -11.47
C ILE A 393 -16.05 -3.28 -10.83
N GLY A 394 -15.96 -2.26 -11.65
CA GLY A 394 -15.87 -0.90 -11.17
C GLY A 394 -16.47 0.13 -12.09
N ARG A 395 -16.40 1.39 -11.65
CA ARG A 395 -16.98 2.53 -12.32
C ARG A 395 -15.94 3.65 -12.47
N ALA A 396 -15.82 4.17 -13.68
CA ALA A 396 -15.13 5.42 -13.97
C ALA A 396 -16.01 6.60 -13.53
N ILE A 397 -15.57 7.33 -12.50
CA ILE A 397 -16.18 8.58 -12.07
C ILE A 397 -15.58 9.72 -12.89
N ARG A 398 -16.40 10.54 -13.55
CA ARG A 398 -15.91 11.71 -14.28
C ARG A 398 -16.12 12.98 -13.46
N ALA A 399 -15.23 13.96 -13.61
CA ALA A 399 -15.31 15.25 -12.90
C ALA A 399 -16.62 16.03 -13.15
N GLY A 400 -17.37 15.70 -14.21
CA GLY A 400 -18.70 16.27 -14.51
C GLY A 400 -19.88 15.55 -13.87
N ASP A 401 -19.70 14.35 -13.31
CA ASP A 401 -20.78 13.59 -12.68
C ASP A 401 -21.17 14.17 -11.30
N VAL A 402 -20.22 14.81 -10.61
CA VAL A 402 -20.44 15.47 -9.31
C VAL A 402 -21.27 16.77 -9.47
N ALA A 403 -21.21 17.42 -10.63
CA ALA A 403 -21.94 18.65 -10.91
C ALA A 403 -23.41 18.42 -11.32
N ARG A 404 -23.79 17.21 -11.74
CA ARG A 404 -25.16 16.90 -12.23
C ARG A 404 -26.15 16.47 -11.15
N VAL A 405 -25.73 16.39 -9.88
CA VAL A 405 -26.64 16.12 -8.75
C VAL A 405 -27.33 17.41 -8.28
N ARG A 406 -26.99 18.56 -8.87
CA ARG A 406 -27.76 19.82 -8.74
C ARG A 406 -28.24 20.26 -10.12
N GLY A 407 -29.33 19.66 -10.57
CA GLY A 407 -30.07 20.05 -11.78
C GLY A 407 -31.54 19.77 -11.58
#